data_AF-A0A1I8CCH7-F1
#
_entry.id   AF-A0A1I8CCH7-F1
#
_cell.length_a   1.000
_cell.length_b   1.000
_cell.length_c   1.000
_cell.angle_alpha   90.00
_cell.angle_beta   90.00
_cell.angle_gamma   90.00
#
_symmetry.space_group_name_H-M   'P 1'
#
loop_
_entity.id
_entity.type
_entity.pdbx_description
1 polymer ?
#
loop_
_entity_poly.entity_id
_entity_poly.type
_entity_poly.pdbx_seq_one_letter_code
_entity_poly.pdbx_strand_id
1 'polypeptide(L)'
;MTLKTVLYFILLITFFVKLKCFQDCSKIRPYDRAAFQAKKAEPIENFFPRSVEIIEYDFKSDTCHHSDDYAFVSNNTIIFIFPLEWYSLDVKNNHHFDCVPLSGIYLGNNVWVNLNSRHPFNVTLMNEIKGPFIENAFATYGIEFTHFVRRSDMQINKRNLKKFRTFIGMDNVDLVQVNNVTSFVNICEFVNVTGVIRSKKVGDDCVKDIPVRVGNKLMFSDDGINIFSTSVEVSCAGKEVVPCKEILKTDAIVKAGEKTVETTTIDVTQVPQQKEANLTVSHPSILLNESKNDFEMFIIVILICSIIAIILWYRRQLKNERKYGDPFIETNSTILEYRNNIN
;
A
#
# COMPACT_ATOMS: atom_id res chain seq x y z
N MET A 1 -19.47 14.02 23.80
CA MET A 1 -19.33 13.36 22.48
C MET A 1 -20.06 12.03 22.57
N THR A 2 -21.12 11.84 21.80
CA THR A 2 -21.96 10.63 21.92
C THR A 2 -21.33 9.47 21.14
N LEU A 3 -21.65 8.22 21.51
CA LEU A 3 -21.17 7.02 20.78
C LEU A 3 -21.48 7.12 19.28
N LYS A 4 -22.61 7.73 18.92
CA LYS A 4 -23.01 8.02 17.53
C LYS A 4 -22.03 8.97 16.83
N THR A 5 -21.53 10.01 17.50
CA THR A 5 -20.55 10.94 16.91
C THR A 5 -19.19 10.28 16.70
N VAL A 6 -18.76 9.42 17.62
CA VAL A 6 -17.52 8.62 17.47
C VAL A 6 -17.65 7.65 16.30
N LEU A 7 -18.78 6.93 16.20
CA LEU A 7 -19.03 5.99 15.12
C LEU A 7 -19.06 6.69 13.75
N TYR A 8 -19.70 7.86 13.67
CA TYR A 8 -19.76 8.66 12.45
C TYR A 8 -18.38 9.17 12.05
N PHE A 9 -17.55 9.59 12.99
CA PHE A 9 -16.18 10.06 12.73
C PHE A 9 -15.26 8.93 12.27
N ILE A 10 -15.40 7.73 12.88
CA ILE A 10 -14.68 6.52 12.44
C ILE A 10 -15.12 6.13 11.02
N LEU A 11 -16.43 6.09 10.76
CA LEU A 11 -16.98 5.84 9.41
C LEU A 11 -16.43 6.86 8.40
N LEU A 12 -16.43 8.15 8.75
CA LEU A 12 -15.92 9.21 7.87
C LEU A 12 -14.44 9.03 7.58
N ILE A 13 -13.61 8.71 8.59
CA ILE A 13 -12.18 8.46 8.41
C ILE A 13 -11.96 7.22 7.52
N THR A 14 -12.73 6.14 7.72
CA THR A 14 -12.61 4.93 6.88
C THR A 14 -12.99 5.16 5.42
N PHE A 15 -13.96 6.05 5.14
CA PHE A 15 -14.37 6.37 3.77
C PHE A 15 -13.33 7.18 2.97
N PHE A 16 -12.33 7.78 3.64
CA PHE A 16 -11.33 8.65 2.98
C PHE A 16 -9.90 8.08 2.97
N VAL A 17 -9.70 6.81 3.31
CA VAL A 17 -8.37 6.19 3.20
C VAL A 17 -8.04 6.00 1.71
N LYS A 18 -7.36 7.00 1.13
CA LYS A 18 -6.87 6.95 -0.25
C LYS A 18 -5.70 5.98 -0.34
N LEU A 19 -5.82 5.01 -1.24
CA LEU A 19 -4.76 4.05 -1.55
C LEU A 19 -3.72 4.75 -2.45
N LYS A 20 -2.54 5.04 -1.91
CA LYS A 20 -1.39 5.62 -2.63
C LYS A 20 -0.35 4.56 -2.99
N CYS A 21 -0.77 3.48 -3.63
CA CYS A 21 0.11 2.42 -4.12
C CYS A 21 -0.01 2.19 -5.63
N PHE A 22 -1.10 2.64 -6.25
CA PHE A 22 -1.35 2.42 -7.66
C PHE A 22 -0.65 3.46 -8.54
N GLN A 23 -0.29 3.07 -9.75
CA GLN A 23 0.41 3.92 -10.69
C GLN A 23 -0.05 3.70 -12.14
N ASP A 24 -0.14 4.80 -12.86
CA ASP A 24 -0.46 4.84 -14.29
C ASP A 24 0.82 5.14 -15.08
N CYS A 25 1.27 4.13 -15.84
CA CYS A 25 2.44 4.20 -16.70
C CYS A 25 2.09 4.53 -18.16
N SER A 26 0.80 4.79 -18.48
CA SER A 26 0.36 5.12 -19.85
C SER A 26 0.90 6.45 -20.36
N LYS A 27 1.27 7.35 -19.43
CA LYS A 27 1.94 8.61 -19.77
C LYS A 27 3.45 8.41 -19.72
N ILE A 28 4.12 8.70 -20.85
CA ILE A 28 5.57 8.71 -20.90
C ILE A 28 6.05 10.02 -20.30
N ARG A 29 6.69 9.96 -19.15
CA ARG A 29 7.47 11.06 -18.59
C ARG A 29 8.93 10.66 -18.68
N PRO A 30 9.68 11.17 -19.68
CA PRO A 30 11.09 10.83 -19.82
C PRO A 30 11.80 11.23 -18.53
N TYR A 31 12.40 10.25 -17.87
CA TYR A 31 13.14 10.49 -16.65
C TYR A 31 14.61 10.69 -16.97
N ASP A 32 15.22 11.67 -16.30
CA ASP A 32 16.64 11.93 -16.46
C ASP A 32 17.45 10.79 -15.82
N ARG A 33 18.20 10.05 -16.65
CA ARG A 33 19.09 8.97 -16.20
C ARG A 33 20.16 9.48 -15.21
N ALA A 34 20.51 10.77 -15.23
CA ALA A 34 21.46 11.35 -14.28
C ALA A 34 20.97 11.35 -12.83
N ALA A 35 19.66 11.18 -12.61
CA ALA A 35 19.08 11.02 -11.27
C ALA A 35 19.23 9.61 -10.70
N PHE A 36 19.63 8.62 -11.51
CA PHE A 36 20.00 7.27 -11.03
C PHE A 36 21.40 7.27 -10.46
N GLN A 37 21.54 7.74 -9.23
CA GLN A 37 22.73 7.45 -8.46
C GLN A 37 22.51 6.12 -7.76
N ALA A 38 23.37 5.14 -8.04
CA ALA A 38 23.45 3.95 -7.20
C ALA A 38 23.55 4.42 -5.75
N LYS A 39 22.69 3.93 -4.87
CA LYS A 39 22.74 4.31 -3.47
C LYS A 39 24.14 4.02 -2.94
N LYS A 40 24.73 5.00 -2.25
CA LYS A 40 26.06 4.83 -1.66
C LYS A 40 25.95 3.72 -0.61
N ALA A 41 26.82 2.72 -0.73
CA ALA A 41 26.91 1.64 0.25
C ALA A 41 27.13 2.23 1.67
N GLU A 42 26.32 1.78 2.62
CA GLU A 42 26.51 2.13 4.03
C GLU A 42 27.70 1.36 4.61
N PRO A 43 28.44 1.94 5.59
CA PRO A 43 29.46 1.21 6.34
C PRO A 43 28.93 -0.10 6.93
N ILE A 44 29.70 -1.19 6.85
CA ILE A 44 29.33 -2.55 7.32
C ILE A 44 28.92 -2.56 8.80
N GLU A 45 29.50 -1.66 9.56
CA GLU A 45 29.37 -1.46 11.00
C GLU A 45 27.98 -0.91 11.38
N ASN A 46 27.27 -0.31 10.41
CA ASN A 46 25.89 0.15 10.60
C ASN A 46 24.86 -0.98 10.48
N PHE A 47 25.28 -2.18 10.06
CA PHE A 47 24.40 -3.31 9.90
C PHE A 47 24.38 -4.20 11.14
N PHE A 48 23.17 -4.57 11.54
CA PHE A 48 22.91 -5.44 12.68
C PHE A 48 22.10 -6.66 12.24
N PRO A 49 22.42 -7.86 12.73
CA PRO A 49 21.66 -9.06 12.37
C PRO A 49 20.29 -9.05 13.06
N ARG A 50 19.26 -9.47 12.34
CA ARG A 50 17.88 -9.52 12.82
C ARG A 50 17.15 -10.75 12.26
N SER A 51 16.29 -11.33 13.09
CA SER A 51 15.14 -12.12 12.65
C SER A 51 14.07 -11.19 12.10
N VAL A 52 13.51 -11.51 10.94
CA VAL A 52 12.50 -10.70 10.27
C VAL A 52 11.39 -11.57 9.69
N GLU A 53 10.16 -11.10 9.73
CA GLU A 53 9.06 -11.74 9.01
C GLU A 53 8.85 -10.99 7.69
N ILE A 54 8.95 -11.70 6.58
CA ILE A 54 8.62 -11.22 5.23
C ILE A 54 7.14 -11.50 4.99
N ILE A 55 6.44 -10.48 4.48
CA ILE A 55 5.02 -10.54 4.20
C ILE A 55 4.83 -10.15 2.74
N GLU A 56 4.56 -11.12 1.88
CA GLU A 56 4.26 -10.91 0.47
C GLU A 56 2.74 -10.91 0.27
N TYR A 57 2.19 -9.80 -0.20
CA TYR A 57 0.77 -9.67 -0.46
C TYR A 57 0.44 -10.05 -1.91
N ASP A 58 -0.49 -10.99 -2.08
CA ASP A 58 -1.06 -11.35 -3.35
C ASP A 58 -2.36 -10.57 -3.60
N PHE A 59 -2.25 -9.55 -4.44
CA PHE A 59 -3.37 -8.71 -4.83
C PHE A 59 -4.53 -9.49 -5.49
N LYS A 60 -4.24 -10.61 -6.16
CA LYS A 60 -5.27 -11.38 -6.88
C LYS A 60 -6.18 -12.15 -5.95
N SER A 61 -5.59 -12.78 -4.94
CA SER A 61 -6.31 -13.56 -3.94
C SER A 61 -6.76 -12.73 -2.74
N ASP A 62 -6.23 -11.50 -2.60
CA ASP A 62 -6.42 -10.65 -1.41
C ASP A 62 -5.91 -11.34 -0.14
N THR A 63 -4.74 -11.98 -0.24
CA THR A 63 -4.12 -12.73 0.86
C THR A 63 -2.67 -12.36 1.04
N CYS A 64 -2.12 -12.62 2.23
CA CYS A 64 -0.70 -12.47 2.52
C CYS A 64 -0.05 -13.85 2.69
N HIS A 65 1.16 -13.99 2.16
CA HIS A 65 2.08 -15.07 2.46
C HIS A 65 3.14 -14.57 3.43
N HIS A 66 3.31 -15.31 4.52
CA HIS A 66 4.24 -14.97 5.60
C HIS A 66 5.40 -15.97 5.59
N SER A 67 6.63 -15.48 5.66
CA SER A 67 7.82 -16.31 5.82
C SER A 67 8.82 -15.66 6.76
N ASP A 68 9.41 -16.46 7.63
CA ASP A 68 10.50 -16.03 8.51
C ASP A 68 11.84 -16.09 7.78
N ASP A 69 12.68 -15.07 7.97
CA ASP A 69 14.04 -15.01 7.42
C ASP A 69 15.00 -14.24 8.34
N TYR A 70 16.29 -14.28 8.03
CA TYR A 70 17.36 -13.54 8.68
C TYR A 70 17.91 -12.46 7.75
N ALA A 71 18.13 -11.29 8.31
CA ALA A 71 18.63 -10.16 7.54
C ALA A 71 19.68 -9.35 8.30
N PHE A 72 20.52 -8.65 7.55
CA PHE A 72 21.32 -7.53 8.04
C PHE A 72 20.55 -6.24 7.81
N VAL A 73 20.29 -5.50 8.88
CA VAL A 73 19.46 -4.29 8.86
C VAL A 73 20.29 -3.08 9.28
N SER A 74 20.21 -2.01 8.49
CA SER A 74 20.68 -0.67 8.83
C SER A 74 19.48 0.30 8.94
N ASN A 75 19.73 1.60 9.03
CA ASN A 75 18.65 2.60 9.05
C ASN A 75 17.89 2.68 7.71
N ASN A 76 18.59 2.48 6.59
CA ASN A 76 18.03 2.73 5.24
C ASN A 76 18.03 1.48 4.35
N THR A 77 18.56 0.36 4.84
CA THR A 77 18.82 -0.83 4.04
C THR A 77 18.49 -2.10 4.82
N ILE A 78 17.93 -3.09 4.14
CA ILE A 78 17.84 -4.47 4.61
C ILE A 78 18.44 -5.41 3.57
N ILE A 79 19.25 -6.38 4.02
CA ILE A 79 19.88 -7.40 3.18
C ILE A 79 19.47 -8.77 3.70
N PHE A 80 18.65 -9.49 2.95
CA PHE A 80 18.24 -10.86 3.23
C PHE A 80 19.37 -11.84 2.89
N ILE A 81 19.45 -12.92 3.67
CA ILE A 81 20.49 -13.93 3.47
C ILE A 81 20.11 -14.92 2.38
N PHE A 82 18.87 -15.41 2.39
CA PHE A 82 18.45 -16.45 1.47
C PHE A 82 16.98 -16.30 1.01
N PRO A 83 16.74 -15.90 -0.25
CA PRO A 83 17.74 -15.51 -1.26
C PRO A 83 18.49 -14.23 -0.87
N LEU A 84 19.70 -14.06 -1.41
CA LEU A 84 20.44 -12.80 -1.26
C LEU A 84 19.67 -11.68 -1.98
N GLU A 85 18.99 -10.84 -1.21
CA GLU A 85 18.21 -9.72 -1.72
C GLU A 85 18.47 -8.47 -0.91
N TRP A 86 18.58 -7.35 -1.62
CA TRP A 86 18.84 -6.03 -1.05
C TRP A 86 17.62 -5.17 -1.26
N TYR A 87 17.15 -4.49 -0.21
CA TYR A 87 16.05 -3.54 -0.29
C TYR A 87 16.40 -2.25 0.44
N SER A 88 15.84 -1.15 -0.04
CA SER A 88 15.91 0.11 0.67
C SER A 88 14.66 0.36 1.52
N LEU A 89 14.89 0.84 2.74
CA LEU A 89 13.85 1.24 3.70
C LEU A 89 13.38 2.69 3.50
N ASP A 90 13.87 3.40 2.47
CA ASP A 90 13.46 4.79 2.17
C ASP A 90 12.04 4.90 1.61
N VAL A 91 11.39 3.77 1.28
CA VAL A 91 10.07 3.76 0.64
C VAL A 91 8.99 4.07 1.67
N LYS A 92 8.65 5.35 1.79
CA LYS A 92 7.53 5.81 2.61
C LYS A 92 6.20 5.52 1.91
N ASN A 93 5.79 4.26 1.85
CA ASN A 93 4.41 3.93 1.56
C ASN A 93 3.68 3.60 2.86
N ASN A 94 2.68 4.42 3.20
CA ASN A 94 1.88 4.22 4.41
C ASN A 94 0.70 3.28 4.19
N HIS A 95 0.55 2.72 2.98
CA HIS A 95 -0.54 1.80 2.71
C HIS A 95 -0.23 0.42 3.32
N HIS A 96 -1.18 -0.08 4.11
CA HIS A 96 -1.18 -1.41 4.69
C HIS A 96 -2.45 -2.12 4.22
N PHE A 97 -2.29 -3.34 3.72
CA PHE A 97 -3.40 -4.27 3.54
C PHE A 97 -3.78 -4.87 4.89
N ASP A 98 -5.01 -5.38 5.02
CA ASP A 98 -5.53 -5.88 6.29
C ASP A 98 -4.68 -7.01 6.91
N CYS A 99 -4.03 -7.80 6.06
CA CYS A 99 -3.12 -8.88 6.49
C CYS A 99 -1.68 -8.42 6.79
N VAL A 100 -1.36 -7.13 6.60
CA VAL A 100 -0.06 -6.55 6.93
C VAL A 100 -0.15 -5.83 8.28
N PRO A 101 0.68 -6.19 9.28
CA PRO A 101 0.67 -5.54 10.58
C PRO A 101 1.12 -4.08 10.44
N LEU A 102 0.63 -3.20 11.32
CA LEU A 102 1.00 -1.77 11.33
C LEU A 102 2.49 -1.50 11.54
N SER A 103 3.25 -2.50 12.03
CA SER A 103 4.71 -2.44 12.16
C SER A 103 5.46 -2.86 10.90
N GLY A 104 4.74 -3.27 9.85
CA GLY A 104 5.32 -3.66 8.57
C GLY A 104 5.95 -2.47 7.87
N ILE A 105 7.17 -2.63 7.39
CA ILE A 105 7.87 -1.65 6.57
C ILE A 105 7.77 -2.10 5.12
N TYR A 106 7.26 -1.23 4.25
CA TYR A 106 7.14 -1.55 2.84
C TYR A 106 8.50 -1.57 2.14
N LEU A 107 8.79 -2.68 1.45
CA LEU A 107 10.02 -2.88 0.71
C LEU A 107 9.87 -2.66 -0.80
N GLY A 108 8.63 -2.51 -1.29
CA GLY A 108 8.32 -2.45 -2.73
C GLY A 108 7.73 -3.77 -3.25
N ASN A 109 7.13 -3.72 -4.43
CA ASN A 109 6.58 -4.89 -5.13
C ASN A 109 5.66 -5.78 -4.27
N ASN A 110 4.78 -5.19 -3.47
CA ASN A 110 3.90 -5.86 -2.51
C ASN A 110 4.62 -6.71 -1.44
N VAL A 111 5.85 -6.35 -1.09
CA VAL A 111 6.59 -6.98 -0.01
C VAL A 111 6.70 -6.02 1.17
N TRP A 112 6.37 -6.50 2.36
CA TRP A 112 6.61 -5.84 3.63
C TRP A 112 7.56 -6.67 4.47
N VAL A 113 8.27 -6.00 5.38
CA VAL A 113 9.07 -6.65 6.40
C VAL A 113 8.66 -6.20 7.79
N ASN A 114 8.48 -7.16 8.69
CA ASN A 114 8.22 -6.91 10.09
C ASN A 114 9.49 -7.20 10.90
N LEU A 115 10.15 -6.13 11.35
CA LEU A 115 11.39 -6.20 12.13
C LEU A 115 11.17 -6.63 13.60
N ASN A 116 9.91 -6.76 14.03
CA ASN A 116 9.56 -7.20 15.38
C ASN A 116 9.45 -8.72 15.51
N SER A 117 9.65 -9.48 14.43
CA SER A 117 9.67 -10.94 14.50
C SER A 117 10.80 -11.43 15.40
N ARG A 118 10.51 -12.46 16.20
CA ARG A 118 11.43 -13.01 17.23
C ARG A 118 11.66 -14.50 17.08
N HIS A 119 11.66 -15.01 15.85
CA HIS A 119 12.01 -16.41 15.64
C HIS A 119 13.50 -16.64 16.02
N PRO A 120 13.85 -17.82 16.58
CA PRO A 120 15.21 -18.08 17.08
C PRO A 120 16.27 -17.99 15.97
N PHE A 121 17.41 -17.34 16.25
CA PHE A 121 18.53 -17.29 15.31
C PHE A 121 19.89 -17.17 16.01
N ASN A 122 20.95 -17.66 15.35
CA ASN A 122 22.31 -17.64 15.90
C ASN A 122 22.99 -16.29 15.60
N VAL A 123 22.84 -15.35 16.54
CA VAL A 123 23.44 -14.01 16.46
C VAL A 123 24.97 -14.07 16.33
N THR A 124 25.63 -15.02 17.00
CA THR A 124 27.09 -15.17 16.94
C THR A 124 27.53 -15.53 15.53
N LEU A 125 26.92 -16.55 14.92
CA LEU A 125 27.19 -16.95 13.54
C LEU A 125 26.92 -15.80 12.55
N MET A 126 25.80 -15.09 12.73
CA MET A 126 25.45 -13.94 11.89
C MET A 126 26.51 -12.84 11.97
N ASN A 127 27.06 -12.56 13.16
CA ASN A 127 28.12 -11.58 13.33
C ASN A 127 29.44 -12.04 12.71
N GLU A 128 29.77 -13.33 12.78
CA GLU A 128 30.96 -13.92 12.15
C GLU A 128 30.95 -13.77 10.62
N ILE A 129 29.78 -13.97 9.99
CA ILE A 129 29.66 -13.88 8.53
C ILE A 129 29.41 -12.45 8.02
N LYS A 130 29.12 -11.49 8.91
CA LYS A 130 28.62 -10.14 8.55
C LYS A 130 29.46 -9.43 7.49
N GLY A 131 30.77 -9.30 7.73
CA GLY A 131 31.67 -8.57 6.85
C GLY A 131 31.71 -9.16 5.44
N PRO A 132 32.18 -10.41 5.28
CA PRO A 132 32.24 -11.07 3.97
C PRO A 132 30.88 -11.13 3.25
N PHE A 133 29.80 -11.32 4.00
CA PHE A 133 28.45 -11.38 3.43
C PHE A 133 27.99 -10.03 2.87
N ILE A 134 28.13 -8.95 3.64
CA ILE A 134 27.71 -7.60 3.20
C ILE A 134 28.57 -7.11 2.03
N GLU A 135 29.87 -7.38 2.06
CA GLU A 135 30.76 -7.07 0.93
C GLU A 135 30.32 -7.79 -0.35
N ASN A 136 30.02 -9.08 -0.26
CA ASN A 136 29.51 -9.87 -1.37
C ASN A 136 28.13 -9.36 -1.85
N ALA A 137 27.27 -8.93 -0.93
CA ALA A 137 25.98 -8.34 -1.26
C ALA A 137 26.13 -7.04 -2.05
N PHE A 138 27.01 -6.13 -1.62
CA PHE A 138 27.30 -4.89 -2.33
C PHE A 138 27.95 -5.11 -3.70
N ALA A 139 28.88 -6.08 -3.80
CA ALA A 139 29.47 -6.44 -5.08
C ALA A 139 28.43 -6.99 -6.06
N THR A 140 27.59 -7.92 -5.59
CA THR A 140 26.48 -8.50 -6.37
C THR A 140 25.51 -7.41 -6.84
N TYR A 141 25.09 -6.53 -5.93
CA TYR A 141 24.24 -5.39 -6.22
C TYR A 141 24.84 -4.50 -7.31
N GLY A 142 26.12 -4.13 -7.18
CA GLY A 142 26.81 -3.26 -8.13
C GLY A 142 26.90 -3.89 -9.53
N ILE A 143 27.18 -5.20 -9.60
CA ILE A 143 27.23 -5.95 -10.86
C ILE A 143 25.84 -6.01 -11.50
N GLU A 144 24.82 -6.44 -10.76
CA GLU A 144 23.45 -6.57 -11.27
C GLU A 144 22.89 -5.20 -11.71
N PHE A 145 23.04 -4.15 -10.90
CA PHE A 145 22.63 -2.79 -11.24
C PHE A 145 23.34 -2.29 -12.51
N THR A 146 24.65 -2.51 -12.62
CA THR A 146 25.41 -2.14 -13.82
C THR A 146 24.89 -2.89 -15.06
N HIS A 147 24.53 -4.16 -14.93
CA HIS A 147 23.91 -4.92 -16.01
C HIS A 147 22.57 -4.33 -16.44
N PHE A 148 21.71 -3.92 -15.49
CA PHE A 148 20.43 -3.27 -15.80
C PHE A 148 20.61 -1.93 -16.52
N VAL A 149 21.57 -1.10 -16.10
CA VAL A 149 21.77 0.23 -16.69
C VAL A 149 22.49 0.18 -18.04
N ARG A 150 23.41 -0.78 -18.24
CA ARG A 150 24.23 -0.86 -19.47
C ARG A 150 23.65 -1.74 -20.58
N ARG A 151 22.82 -2.73 -20.26
CA ARG A 151 22.29 -3.64 -21.29
C ARG A 151 21.04 -3.08 -21.95
N SER A 152 21.15 -2.95 -23.26
CA SER A 152 20.16 -2.38 -24.17
C SER A 152 19.23 -3.48 -24.75
N ASP A 153 19.61 -4.75 -24.52
CA ASP A 153 19.03 -5.99 -25.04
C ASP A 153 18.25 -6.80 -24.00
N MET A 154 18.16 -6.33 -22.76
CA MET A 154 17.48 -7.07 -21.70
C MET A 154 15.98 -7.15 -22.02
N GLN A 155 15.45 -8.37 -22.20
CA GLN A 155 14.01 -8.56 -22.36
C GLN A 155 13.31 -7.99 -21.12
N ILE A 156 12.48 -6.97 -21.35
CA ILE A 156 11.66 -6.38 -20.30
C ILE A 156 10.54 -7.36 -19.99
N ASN A 157 10.72 -8.11 -18.92
CA ASN A 157 9.70 -8.99 -18.36
C ASN A 157 9.39 -8.57 -16.92
N LYS A 158 8.28 -9.08 -16.37
CA LYS A 158 7.82 -8.75 -15.01
C LYS A 158 8.88 -9.01 -13.93
N ARG A 159 9.70 -10.06 -14.08
CA ARG A 159 10.75 -10.40 -13.12
C ARG A 159 11.88 -9.37 -13.12
N ASN A 160 12.34 -8.99 -14.31
CA ASN A 160 13.38 -7.97 -14.49
C ASN A 160 12.89 -6.60 -14.01
N LEU A 161 11.61 -6.27 -14.24
CA LEU A 161 11.00 -5.06 -13.72
C LEU A 161 10.91 -5.06 -12.17
N LYS A 162 10.46 -6.17 -11.55
CA LYS A 162 10.45 -6.34 -10.07
C LYS A 162 11.84 -6.11 -9.48
N LYS A 163 12.86 -6.75 -10.07
CA LYS A 163 14.27 -6.55 -9.69
C LYS A 163 14.70 -5.09 -9.83
N PHE A 164 14.41 -4.46 -10.97
CA PHE A 164 14.76 -3.06 -11.22
C PHE A 164 14.13 -2.10 -10.19
N ARG A 165 12.83 -2.24 -9.91
CA ARG A 165 12.12 -1.47 -8.87
C ARG A 165 12.75 -1.64 -7.49
N THR A 166 13.18 -2.87 -7.17
CA THR A 166 13.88 -3.21 -5.92
C THR A 166 15.22 -2.47 -5.81
N PHE A 167 16.03 -2.46 -6.89
CA PHE A 167 17.29 -1.72 -6.92
C PHE A 167 17.12 -0.23 -6.65
N ILE A 168 16.05 0.36 -7.16
CA ILE A 168 15.79 1.80 -7.03
C ILE A 168 15.12 2.12 -5.70
N GLY A 169 14.37 1.16 -5.15
CA GLY A 169 13.44 1.38 -4.05
C GLY A 169 12.24 2.21 -4.50
N MET A 170 11.74 2.00 -5.72
CA MET A 170 10.59 2.75 -6.25
C MET A 170 9.71 1.85 -7.12
N ASP A 171 8.43 1.75 -6.77
CA ASP A 171 7.47 0.99 -7.58
C ASP A 171 7.01 1.75 -8.82
N ASN A 172 6.96 3.10 -8.75
CA ASN A 172 6.47 4.00 -9.81
C ASN A 172 7.46 4.19 -10.95
N VAL A 173 8.12 3.10 -11.31
CA VAL A 173 9.08 3.03 -12.39
C VAL A 173 8.66 1.90 -13.33
N ASP A 174 8.75 2.19 -14.62
CA ASP A 174 8.58 1.22 -15.69
C ASP A 174 9.79 1.27 -16.64
N LEU A 175 10.00 0.18 -17.36
CA LEU A 175 11.04 0.08 -18.39
C LEU A 175 10.36 0.06 -19.75
N VAL A 176 10.68 1.04 -20.60
CA VAL A 176 10.12 1.15 -21.95
C VAL A 176 11.20 0.86 -22.97
N GLN A 177 11.00 -0.17 -23.81
CA GLN A 177 11.90 -0.47 -24.92
C GLN A 177 11.53 0.38 -26.13
N VAL A 178 12.50 1.12 -26.66
CA VAL A 178 12.38 1.88 -27.91
C VAL A 178 13.27 1.22 -28.95
N ASN A 179 12.68 0.91 -30.11
CA ASN A 179 13.36 0.35 -31.28
C ASN A 179 14.13 -0.95 -31.02
N ASN A 180 13.65 -1.81 -30.11
CA ASN A 180 14.27 -3.10 -29.74
C ASN A 180 15.72 -3.02 -29.24
N VAL A 181 16.25 -1.82 -29.01
CA VAL A 181 17.67 -1.62 -28.70
C VAL A 181 17.87 -0.73 -27.49
N THR A 182 16.92 0.13 -27.10
CA THR A 182 17.16 1.05 -25.98
C THR A 182 16.03 0.98 -24.96
N SER A 183 16.36 0.58 -23.73
CA SER A 183 15.45 0.65 -22.59
C SER A 183 15.54 2.02 -21.93
N PHE A 184 14.40 2.70 -21.77
CA PHE A 184 14.28 3.94 -21.00
C PHE A 184 13.55 3.67 -19.70
N VAL A 185 13.95 4.41 -18.67
CA VAL A 185 13.22 4.44 -17.41
C VAL A 185 12.10 5.45 -17.56
N ASN A 186 10.86 4.99 -17.41
CA ASN A 186 9.69 5.84 -17.34
C ASN A 186 9.25 5.97 -15.89
N ILE A 187 9.00 7.20 -15.42
CA ILE A 187 8.36 7.39 -14.12
C ILE A 187 6.86 7.44 -14.30
N CYS A 188 6.19 6.50 -13.65
CA CYS A 188 4.74 6.40 -13.61
C CYS A 188 4.16 7.41 -12.61
N GLU A 189 2.97 7.89 -12.94
CA GLU A 189 2.24 8.81 -12.08
C GLU A 189 1.49 8.01 -11.01
N PHE A 190 1.66 8.36 -9.74
CA PHE A 190 0.85 7.78 -8.68
C PHE A 190 -0.62 8.19 -8.86
N VAL A 191 -1.51 7.22 -8.72
CA VAL A 191 -2.94 7.40 -8.90
C VAL A 191 -3.66 7.04 -7.61
N ASN A 192 -4.60 7.91 -7.22
CA ASN A 192 -5.41 7.67 -6.03
C ASN A 192 -6.57 6.73 -6.40
N VAL A 193 -6.47 5.47 -5.99
CA VAL A 193 -7.57 4.51 -6.08
C VAL A 193 -8.54 4.76 -4.91
N THR A 194 -9.83 4.82 -5.24
CA THR A 194 -10.94 5.02 -4.29
C THR A 194 -11.62 3.72 -3.90
N GLY A 195 -11.35 2.61 -4.60
CA GLY A 195 -11.84 1.30 -4.21
C GLY A 195 -11.32 0.19 -5.11
N VAL A 196 -11.24 -1.02 -4.55
CA VAL A 196 -10.89 -2.25 -5.27
C VAL A 196 -12.15 -3.11 -5.34
N ILE A 197 -12.53 -3.55 -6.54
CA ILE A 197 -13.70 -4.39 -6.74
C ILE A 197 -13.19 -5.82 -6.89
N ARG A 198 -13.34 -6.64 -5.84
CA ARG A 198 -12.84 -8.03 -5.85
C ARG A 198 -13.60 -8.96 -6.79
N SER A 199 -14.81 -8.57 -7.20
CA SER A 199 -15.52 -9.26 -8.28
C SER A 199 -14.85 -8.98 -9.62
N LYS A 200 -14.54 -10.05 -10.37
CA LYS A 200 -14.11 -9.95 -11.78
C LYS A 200 -15.26 -9.77 -12.76
N LYS A 201 -16.49 -9.68 -12.28
CA LYS A 201 -17.68 -9.40 -13.09
C LYS A 201 -17.97 -7.90 -13.12
N VAL A 202 -18.07 -7.33 -14.32
CA VAL A 202 -18.38 -5.91 -14.56
C VAL A 202 -19.57 -5.86 -15.50
N GLY A 203 -20.75 -5.52 -14.97
CA GLY A 203 -21.99 -5.67 -15.75
C GLY A 203 -22.25 -7.15 -16.04
N ASP A 204 -22.41 -7.50 -17.31
CA ASP A 204 -22.60 -8.89 -17.75
C ASP A 204 -21.30 -9.60 -18.16
N ASP A 205 -20.20 -8.86 -18.26
CA ASP A 205 -18.92 -9.37 -18.73
C ASP A 205 -18.01 -9.79 -17.56
N CYS A 206 -17.15 -10.77 -17.81
CA CYS A 206 -16.08 -11.13 -16.89
C CYS A 206 -14.73 -10.69 -17.44
N VAL A 207 -13.91 -10.09 -16.59
CA VAL A 207 -12.59 -9.58 -16.96
C VAL A 207 -11.48 -10.40 -16.29
N LYS A 208 -10.32 -10.44 -16.95
CA LYS A 208 -9.15 -11.16 -16.44
C LYS A 208 -8.56 -10.50 -15.20
N ASP A 209 -8.46 -9.17 -15.21
CA ASP A 209 -7.77 -8.38 -14.20
C ASP A 209 -8.76 -7.78 -13.20
N ILE A 210 -8.28 -7.37 -12.02
CA ILE A 210 -9.16 -6.89 -10.95
C ILE A 210 -9.59 -5.46 -11.25
N PRO A 211 -10.90 -5.16 -11.29
CA PRO A 211 -11.37 -3.80 -11.47
C PRO A 211 -11.04 -2.92 -10.26
N VAL A 212 -10.55 -1.71 -10.52
CA VAL A 212 -10.22 -0.69 -9.53
C VAL A 212 -10.89 0.63 -9.90
N ARG A 213 -11.41 1.36 -8.91
CA ARG A 213 -12.00 2.68 -9.10
C ARG A 213 -10.95 3.77 -8.90
N VAL A 214 -10.78 4.62 -9.90
CA VAL A 214 -9.92 5.79 -9.87
C VAL A 214 -10.80 7.03 -10.05
N GLY A 215 -11.16 7.67 -8.93
CA GLY A 215 -12.19 8.70 -8.94
C GLY A 215 -13.51 8.12 -9.45
N ASN A 216 -13.96 8.59 -10.62
CA ASN A 216 -15.19 8.13 -11.28
C ASN A 216 -14.93 7.15 -12.43
N LYS A 217 -13.67 6.76 -12.68
CA LYS A 217 -13.30 5.85 -13.77
C LYS A 217 -13.11 4.43 -13.24
N LEU A 218 -13.54 3.45 -14.04
CA LEU A 218 -13.16 2.06 -13.86
C LEU A 218 -11.84 1.81 -14.60
N MET A 219 -10.87 1.23 -13.91
CA MET A 219 -9.58 0.79 -14.44
C MET A 219 -9.33 -0.63 -13.94
N PHE A 220 -8.19 -1.21 -14.30
CA PHE A 220 -7.87 -2.60 -13.96
C PHE A 220 -6.45 -2.73 -13.45
N SER A 221 -6.20 -3.68 -12.56
CA SER A 221 -4.87 -4.01 -12.07
C SER A 221 -4.74 -5.52 -11.89
N ASP A 222 -3.58 -6.08 -12.18
CA ASP A 222 -3.28 -7.49 -11.99
C ASP A 222 -2.32 -7.77 -10.84
N ASP A 223 -1.67 -6.72 -10.31
CA ASP A 223 -0.66 -6.79 -9.27
C ASP A 223 -0.88 -5.80 -8.12
N GLY A 224 -1.89 -4.93 -8.18
CA GLY A 224 -2.14 -3.94 -7.13
C GLY A 224 -1.21 -2.74 -7.15
N ILE A 225 -0.36 -2.63 -8.18
CA ILE A 225 0.62 -1.56 -8.37
C ILE A 225 0.31 -0.86 -9.69
N ASN A 226 0.38 -1.58 -10.81
CA ASN A 226 0.15 -1.00 -12.12
C ASN A 226 -1.35 -0.96 -12.43
N ILE A 227 -1.82 0.15 -13.01
CA ILE A 227 -3.19 0.27 -13.51
C ILE A 227 -3.24 0.40 -15.03
N PHE A 228 -4.28 -0.18 -15.60
CA PHE A 228 -4.56 -0.22 -17.03
C PHE A 228 -5.96 0.29 -17.30
N SER A 229 -6.16 0.95 -18.44
CA SER A 229 -7.48 1.43 -18.86
C SER A 229 -8.39 0.31 -19.39
N THR A 230 -7.82 -0.83 -19.77
CA THR A 230 -8.52 -1.97 -20.35
C THR A 230 -8.08 -3.28 -19.69
N SER A 231 -8.94 -4.29 -19.76
CA SER A 231 -8.63 -5.67 -19.39
C SER A 231 -9.19 -6.61 -20.46
N VAL A 232 -8.65 -7.82 -20.52
CA VAL A 232 -9.10 -8.86 -21.44
C VAL A 232 -10.39 -9.48 -20.90
N GLU A 233 -11.42 -9.52 -21.73
CA GLU A 233 -12.66 -10.24 -21.43
C GLU A 233 -12.40 -11.75 -21.42
N VAL A 234 -12.97 -12.45 -20.44
CA VAL A 234 -12.86 -13.89 -20.26
C VAL A 234 -14.24 -14.48 -20.03
N SER A 235 -14.39 -15.78 -20.29
CA SER A 235 -15.64 -16.47 -19.96
C SER A 235 -15.90 -16.38 -18.45
N CYS A 236 -17.11 -15.95 -18.09
CA CYS A 236 -17.61 -16.09 -16.72
C CYS A 236 -17.71 -17.58 -16.40
N ALA A 237 -16.69 -18.14 -15.76
CA ALA A 237 -16.74 -19.51 -15.27
C ALA A 237 -17.98 -19.63 -14.36
N GLY A 238 -18.95 -20.47 -14.75
CA GLY A 238 -20.25 -20.63 -14.12
C GLY A 238 -20.21 -21.29 -12.74
N LYS A 239 -19.43 -20.75 -11.81
CA LYS A 239 -19.61 -20.99 -10.39
C LYS A 239 -20.45 -19.86 -9.85
N GLU A 240 -21.65 -20.20 -9.39
CA GLU A 240 -22.52 -19.32 -8.64
C GLU A 240 -21.68 -18.49 -7.67
N VAL A 241 -21.69 -17.17 -7.89
CA VAL A 241 -21.15 -16.23 -6.92
C VAL A 241 -22.02 -16.38 -5.70
N VAL A 242 -21.54 -17.12 -4.69
CA VAL A 242 -22.11 -17.04 -3.35
C VAL A 242 -21.97 -15.57 -2.97
N PRO A 243 -23.07 -14.80 -2.87
CA PRO A 243 -22.97 -13.42 -2.43
C PRO A 243 -22.28 -13.45 -1.08
N CYS A 244 -21.29 -12.58 -0.86
CA CYS A 244 -20.64 -12.41 0.43
C CYS A 244 -21.72 -12.32 1.50
N LYS A 245 -21.93 -13.42 2.23
CA LYS A 245 -22.78 -13.42 3.41
C LYS A 245 -22.05 -12.53 4.37
N GLU A 246 -22.58 -11.34 4.64
CA GLU A 246 -22.13 -10.51 5.77
C GLU A 246 -22.04 -11.43 6.99
N ILE A 247 -20.82 -11.68 7.45
CA ILE A 247 -20.61 -12.31 8.74
C ILE A 247 -20.91 -11.21 9.77
N LEU A 248 -22.19 -10.97 10.00
CA LEU A 248 -22.66 -10.39 11.24
C LEU A 248 -22.38 -11.42 12.33
N LYS A 249 -21.19 -11.31 12.96
CA LYS A 249 -20.93 -11.94 14.25
C LYS A 249 -21.95 -11.37 15.23
N THR A 250 -23.00 -12.14 15.49
CA THR A 250 -23.80 -12.00 16.70
C THR A 250 -23.36 -13.10 17.64
N ASP A 251 -22.78 -12.68 18.76
CA ASP A 251 -22.42 -13.58 19.85
C ASP A 251 -23.70 -14.20 20.41
N ALA A 252 -24.02 -15.42 19.97
CA ALA A 252 -24.99 -16.25 20.63
C ALA A 252 -24.26 -17.08 21.70
N ILE A 253 -24.31 -16.57 22.94
CA ILE A 253 -24.08 -17.36 24.14
C ILE A 253 -25.12 -18.48 24.17
N VAL A 254 -24.70 -19.73 24.01
CA VAL A 254 -25.49 -20.90 24.42
C VAL A 254 -24.59 -21.86 25.21
N LYS A 255 -24.93 -21.97 26.49
CA LYS A 255 -24.45 -23.02 27.40
C LYS A 255 -25.02 -24.37 26.98
N ALA A 256 -24.17 -25.39 27.14
CA ALA A 256 -24.46 -26.77 27.55
C ALA A 256 -25.44 -27.62 26.72
N GLY A 257 -24.99 -28.82 26.34
CA GLY A 257 -25.91 -29.89 25.94
C GLY A 257 -25.26 -30.96 25.07
N GLU A 258 -24.63 -31.91 25.74
CA GLU A 258 -24.21 -33.22 25.25
C GLU A 258 -25.40 -34.00 24.63
N LYS A 259 -25.28 -34.50 23.38
CA LYS A 259 -25.56 -35.90 23.00
C LYS A 259 -25.46 -36.16 21.49
N THR A 260 -24.94 -37.35 21.22
CA THR A 260 -24.86 -38.14 19.99
C THR A 260 -26.22 -38.43 19.33
N VAL A 261 -26.21 -38.65 18.00
CA VAL A 261 -26.65 -39.90 17.30
C VAL A 261 -27.11 -39.62 15.84
N GLU A 262 -26.52 -40.40 14.94
CA GLU A 262 -26.94 -40.97 13.64
C GLU A 262 -27.56 -40.18 12.48
N THR A 263 -26.84 -40.31 11.36
CA THR A 263 -27.25 -40.56 9.97
C THR A 263 -28.73 -40.89 9.70
N THR A 264 -29.35 -40.16 8.76
CA THR A 264 -30.32 -40.77 7.82
C THR A 264 -30.35 -39.98 6.51
N THR A 265 -29.96 -40.65 5.43
CA THR A 265 -30.26 -40.29 4.04
C THR A 265 -31.74 -40.49 3.77
N ILE A 266 -32.42 -39.47 3.23
CA ILE A 266 -33.71 -39.64 2.55
C ILE A 266 -33.70 -38.78 1.28
N ASP A 267 -33.79 -39.49 0.17
CA ASP A 267 -34.06 -39.01 -1.18
C ASP A 267 -35.58 -39.03 -1.37
N VAL A 268 -36.22 -37.88 -1.63
CA VAL A 268 -37.61 -37.82 -2.10
C VAL A 268 -37.77 -36.64 -3.07
N THR A 269 -37.88 -37.02 -4.35
CA THR A 269 -38.58 -36.27 -5.38
C THR A 269 -40.03 -36.09 -4.97
N GLN A 270 -40.53 -34.85 -4.89
CA GLN A 270 -41.86 -34.45 -5.39
C GLN A 270 -42.16 -32.97 -5.11
N VAL A 271 -42.52 -32.28 -6.19
CA VAL A 271 -43.18 -30.98 -6.23
C VAL A 271 -44.57 -31.08 -5.61
N PRO A 272 -45.01 -30.06 -4.86
CA PRO A 272 -46.34 -29.54 -5.12
C PRO A 272 -46.36 -28.01 -5.25
N GLN A 273 -47.14 -27.56 -6.24
CA GLN A 273 -47.65 -26.21 -6.36
C GLN A 273 -48.41 -25.80 -5.09
N GLN A 274 -48.20 -24.59 -4.58
CA GLN A 274 -49.27 -23.87 -3.91
C GLN A 274 -49.07 -22.35 -3.83
N LYS A 275 -50.11 -21.66 -4.32
CA LYS A 275 -50.74 -20.43 -3.80
C LYS A 275 -49.91 -19.15 -3.70
N GLU A 276 -50.21 -18.25 -4.64
CA GLU A 276 -50.13 -16.80 -4.48
C GLU A 276 -50.88 -16.36 -3.21
N ALA A 277 -50.16 -15.72 -2.29
CA ALA A 277 -50.72 -14.91 -1.22
C ALA A 277 -50.52 -13.44 -1.61
N ASN A 278 -51.62 -12.75 -1.92
CA ASN A 278 -51.66 -11.31 -2.06
C ASN A 278 -51.30 -10.67 -0.71
N LEU A 279 -50.13 -10.03 -0.64
CA LEU A 279 -49.72 -9.22 0.51
C LEU A 279 -49.96 -7.74 0.18
N THR A 280 -51.03 -7.19 0.72
CA THR A 280 -51.34 -5.75 0.69
C THR A 280 -50.36 -5.02 1.62
N VAL A 281 -49.41 -4.29 1.05
CA VAL A 281 -48.47 -3.43 1.79
C VAL A 281 -49.15 -2.08 2.07
N SER A 282 -49.55 -1.85 3.31
CA SER A 282 -49.94 -0.53 3.80
C SER A 282 -48.69 0.30 4.11
N HIS A 283 -48.52 1.45 3.45
CA HIS A 283 -47.51 2.44 3.81
C HIS A 283 -47.85 3.13 5.14
N PRO A 284 -46.93 3.17 6.13
CA PRO A 284 -47.01 4.14 7.20
C PRO A 284 -46.38 5.45 6.73
N SER A 285 -47.20 6.50 6.62
CA SER A 285 -46.77 7.88 6.51
C SER A 285 -46.11 8.32 7.83
N ILE A 286 -44.77 8.26 7.87
CA ILE A 286 -43.98 8.82 8.97
C ILE A 286 -43.89 10.32 8.76
N LEU A 287 -44.61 11.05 9.62
CA LEU A 287 -44.46 12.48 9.85
C LEU A 287 -43.04 12.77 10.38
N LEU A 288 -42.18 13.27 9.49
CA LEU A 288 -40.90 13.89 9.85
C LEU A 288 -41.17 15.32 10.31
N ASN A 289 -41.34 15.49 11.61
CA ASN A 289 -41.36 16.80 12.23
C ASN A 289 -40.56 16.78 13.53
N GLU A 290 -39.25 16.52 13.42
CA GLU A 290 -38.31 16.72 14.52
C GLU A 290 -36.88 16.89 13.97
N SER A 291 -36.09 17.74 14.64
CA SER A 291 -34.63 17.95 14.50
C SER A 291 -34.10 19.10 13.63
N LYS A 292 -34.77 20.26 13.60
CA LYS A 292 -34.08 21.50 13.19
C LYS A 292 -32.87 21.83 14.09
N ASN A 293 -32.94 21.45 15.38
CA ASN A 293 -31.87 21.67 16.36
C ASN A 293 -30.64 20.77 16.16
N ASP A 294 -30.78 19.55 15.63
CA ASP A 294 -29.63 18.66 15.45
C ASP A 294 -28.79 19.07 14.24
N PHE A 295 -29.43 19.63 13.21
CA PHE A 295 -28.73 20.18 12.05
C PHE A 295 -27.96 21.46 12.40
N GLU A 296 -28.53 22.33 13.22
CA GLU A 296 -27.85 23.54 13.70
C GLU A 296 -26.63 23.18 14.58
N MET A 297 -26.76 22.20 15.47
CA MET A 297 -25.62 21.70 16.26
C MET A 297 -24.52 21.08 15.40
N PHE A 298 -24.89 20.38 14.32
CA PHE A 298 -23.91 19.82 13.38
C PHE A 298 -23.11 20.91 12.64
N ILE A 299 -23.77 21.97 12.19
CA ILE A 299 -23.14 23.12 11.53
C ILE A 299 -22.15 23.82 12.49
N ILE A 300 -22.54 23.99 13.76
CA ILE A 300 -21.69 24.60 14.79
C ILE A 300 -20.42 23.77 15.03
N VAL A 301 -20.53 22.44 15.10
CA VAL A 301 -19.36 21.56 15.29
C VAL A 301 -18.40 21.64 14.11
N ILE A 302 -18.91 21.66 12.87
CA ILE A 302 -18.08 21.83 11.67
C ILE A 302 -17.35 23.18 11.70
N LEU A 303 -18.04 24.27 12.06
CA LEU A 303 -17.42 25.59 12.17
C LEU A 303 -16.31 25.61 13.22
N ILE A 304 -16.52 25.01 14.40
CA ILE A 304 -15.50 24.94 15.46
C ILE A 304 -14.28 24.13 14.98
N CYS A 305 -14.48 22.97 14.36
CA CYS A 305 -13.39 22.16 13.81
C CYS A 305 -12.60 22.92 12.73
N SER A 306 -13.29 23.68 11.88
CA SER A 306 -12.69 24.51 10.84
C SER A 306 -11.81 25.61 11.44
N ILE A 307 -12.31 26.30 12.47
CA ILE A 307 -11.57 27.35 13.18
C ILE A 307 -10.33 26.77 13.86
N ILE A 308 -10.45 25.61 14.54
CA ILE A 308 -9.30 24.93 15.17
C ILE A 308 -8.24 24.56 14.12
N ALA A 309 -8.65 24.01 12.97
CA ALA A 309 -7.73 23.67 11.89
C ALA A 309 -6.98 24.90 11.35
N ILE A 310 -7.67 26.04 11.18
CA ILE A 310 -7.07 27.31 10.77
C ILE A 310 -6.06 27.80 11.82
N ILE A 311 -6.41 27.76 13.10
CA ILE A 311 -5.52 28.17 14.20
C ILE A 311 -4.26 27.28 14.23
N LEU A 312 -4.41 25.96 14.09
CA LEU A 312 -3.28 25.03 14.06
C LEU A 312 -2.38 25.25 12.83
N TRP A 313 -2.98 25.51 11.67
CA TRP A 313 -2.25 25.85 10.46
C TRP A 313 -1.47 27.15 10.63
N TYR A 314 -2.09 28.20 11.17
CA TYR A 314 -1.45 29.49 11.41
C TYR A 314 -0.31 29.38 12.45
N ARG A 315 -0.51 28.62 13.53
CA ARG A 315 0.55 28.31 14.50
C ARG A 315 1.73 27.59 13.85
N ARG A 316 1.47 26.69 12.90
CA ARG A 316 2.53 26.00 12.15
C ARG A 316 3.31 26.96 11.26
N GLN A 317 2.64 27.90 10.60
CA GLN A 317 3.30 28.95 9.80
C GLN A 317 4.18 29.86 10.67
N LEU A 318 3.67 30.37 11.79
CA LEU A 318 4.45 31.18 12.74
C LEU A 318 5.67 30.43 13.29
N LYS A 319 5.56 29.11 13.52
CA LYS A 319 6.68 28.29 13.98
C LYS A 319 7.74 28.12 12.89
N ASN A 320 7.33 28.07 11.62
CA ASN A 320 8.25 28.03 10.49
C ASN A 320 8.93 29.39 10.30
N GLU A 321 8.22 30.51 10.39
CA GLU A 321 8.82 31.85 10.28
C GLU A 321 9.85 32.12 11.39
N ARG A 322 9.60 31.69 12.64
CA ARG A 322 10.63 31.78 13.70
C ARG A 322 11.86 30.91 13.45
N LYS A 323 11.71 29.83 12.69
CA LYS A 323 12.83 28.93 12.33
C LYS A 323 13.62 29.44 11.13
N TYR A 324 13.05 30.36 10.36
CA TYR A 324 13.64 31.01 9.20
C TYR A 324 13.65 32.55 9.38
N GLY A 325 13.93 33.01 10.59
CA GLY A 325 14.14 34.44 10.85
C GLY A 325 15.19 35.01 9.89
N ASP A 326 14.88 36.18 9.33
CA ASP A 326 15.55 36.83 8.20
C ASP A 326 17.08 36.60 8.14
N PRO A 327 17.62 35.95 7.10
CA PRO A 327 19.06 35.91 6.84
C PRO A 327 19.63 37.28 6.39
N PHE A 328 18.86 38.37 6.52
CA PHE A 328 19.19 39.67 5.93
C PHE A 328 19.96 40.63 6.85
N ILE A 329 20.28 40.26 8.09
CA ILE A 329 21.02 41.13 9.03
C ILE A 329 22.49 40.70 9.22
N GLU A 330 22.88 39.46 8.90
CA GLU A 330 24.26 38.98 9.11
C GLU A 330 25.23 39.17 7.93
N THR A 331 24.76 39.57 6.74
CA THR A 331 25.64 39.77 5.57
C THR A 331 26.36 41.11 5.54
N ASN A 332 25.98 42.08 6.37
CA ASN A 332 26.65 43.39 6.41
C ASN A 332 27.87 43.45 7.34
N SER A 333 28.03 42.53 8.30
CA SER A 333 29.22 42.50 9.16
C SER A 333 30.42 41.84 8.47
N THR A 334 30.19 40.82 7.64
CA THR A 334 31.26 40.10 6.91
C THR A 334 31.80 40.89 5.72
N ILE A 335 30.99 41.76 5.09
CA ILE A 335 31.43 42.61 3.97
C ILE A 335 32.29 43.79 4.47
N LEU A 336 32.10 44.26 5.70
CA LEU A 336 32.92 45.31 6.31
C LEU A 336 34.30 44.80 6.76
N GLU A 337 34.41 43.53 7.17
CA GLU A 337 35.70 42.91 7.52
C GLU A 337 36.60 42.66 6.30
N TYR A 338 36.02 42.36 5.14
CA TYR A 338 36.78 42.16 3.91
C TYR A 338 37.33 43.46 3.29
N ARG A 339 36.75 44.62 3.62
CA ARG A 339 37.19 45.92 3.08
C ARG A 339 38.37 46.54 3.84
N ASN A 340 38.62 46.13 5.08
CA ASN A 340 39.75 46.62 5.87
C ASN A 340 41.05 45.80 5.69
N ASN A 341 41.02 44.70 4.93
CA ASN A 341 42.20 43.87 4.64
C ASN A 341 42.79 44.09 3.23
N ILE A 342 42.34 45.13 2.51
CA ILE A 342 42.80 45.46 1.14
C ILE A 342 43.41 46.88 1.05
N ASN A 343 43.79 47.50 2.18
CA ASN A 343 44.63 48.70 2.19
C ASN A 343 45.88 48.51 3.03
#